data_AF-A0A2E5KMF2-F1
#
_entry.id   AF-A0A2E5KMF2-F1
#
_cell.length_a   1.000
_cell.length_b   1.000
_cell.length_c   1.000
_cell.angle_alpha   90.00
_cell.angle_beta   90.00
_cell.angle_gamma   90.00
#
_symmetry.space_group_name_H-M   'P 1'
#
loop_
_entity.id
_entity.type
_entity.pdbx_description
1 polymer ?
#
loop_
_entity_poly.entity_id
_entity_poly.type
_entity_poly.pdbx_seq_one_letter_code
_entity_poly.pdbx_strand_id
1 'polypeptide(L)'
;MTPKFHREKAIKITRAMRHFTTREYEAVIEGCMLAGTHWFNVALHKYGINPPAKDVMHAEYVHPGDRTRINLVLPQALKALDEIEAFRALYVRGNVKNGGRAARHALKNLDIIKKIAQGARAINKGKGASPMP
;
A
#
# COMPACT_ATOMS: atom_id res chain seq x y z
N MET A 1 -13.69 -1.98 -1.02
CA MET A 1 -13.85 -3.39 -0.56
C MET A 1 -13.74 -3.41 0.96
N THR A 2 -14.14 -4.49 1.65
CA THR A 2 -13.92 -4.55 3.11
C THR A 2 -12.43 -4.77 3.44
N PRO A 3 -11.94 -4.37 4.63
CA PRO A 3 -10.57 -4.67 5.08
C PRO A 3 -10.25 -6.17 5.03
N LYS A 4 -11.23 -7.02 5.34
CA LYS A 4 -11.07 -8.48 5.28
C LYS A 4 -10.77 -8.94 3.85
N PHE A 5 -11.55 -8.47 2.88
CA PHE A 5 -11.39 -8.88 1.49
C PHE A 5 -10.09 -8.35 0.87
N HIS A 6 -9.67 -7.13 1.20
CA HIS A 6 -8.34 -6.63 0.81
C HIS A 6 -7.21 -7.49 1.38
N ARG A 7 -7.29 -7.84 2.67
CA ARG A 7 -6.30 -8.72 3.31
C ARG A 7 -6.21 -10.07 2.60
N GLU A 8 -7.33 -10.69 2.27
CA GLU A 8 -7.38 -11.98 1.57
C GLU A 8 -6.73 -11.89 0.19
N LYS A 9 -7.04 -10.84 -0.59
CA LYS A 9 -6.41 -10.61 -1.90
C LYS A 9 -4.91 -10.40 -1.79
N ALA A 10 -4.47 -9.56 -0.85
CA ALA A 10 -3.05 -9.32 -0.62
C ALA A 10 -2.30 -10.62 -0.29
N ILE A 11 -2.86 -11.45 0.60
CA ILE A 11 -2.29 -12.76 0.95
C ILE A 11 -2.23 -13.69 -0.27
N LYS A 12 -3.30 -13.75 -1.08
CA LYS A 12 -3.34 -14.59 -2.29
C LYS A 12 -2.25 -14.18 -3.28
N ILE A 13 -2.10 -12.88 -3.55
CA ILE A 13 -1.07 -12.35 -4.45
C ILE A 13 0.33 -12.66 -3.91
N THR A 14 0.59 -12.38 -2.62
CA THR A 14 1.91 -12.67 -2.01
C THR A 14 2.23 -14.17 -2.01
N ARG A 15 1.23 -15.06 -1.91
CA ARG A 15 1.45 -16.50 -2.06
C ARG A 15 1.84 -16.86 -3.50
N ALA A 16 1.13 -16.35 -4.49
CA ALA A 16 1.44 -16.58 -5.90
C ALA A 16 2.84 -16.07 -6.26
N MET A 17 3.27 -14.94 -5.67
CA MET A 17 4.59 -14.39 -5.90
C MET A 17 5.75 -15.29 -5.48
N ARG A 18 5.52 -16.30 -4.61
CA ARG A 18 6.57 -17.23 -4.17
C ARG A 18 7.13 -18.10 -5.30
N HIS A 19 6.44 -18.17 -6.43
CA HIS A 19 6.90 -18.88 -7.62
C HIS A 19 7.91 -18.06 -8.46
N PHE A 20 8.12 -16.78 -8.13
CA PHE A 20 9.05 -15.91 -8.83
C PHE A 20 10.29 -15.64 -7.98
N THR A 21 11.41 -15.47 -8.66
CA THR A 21 12.66 -14.98 -8.07
C THR A 21 12.86 -13.52 -8.48
N THR A 22 13.92 -12.89 -7.97
CA THR A 22 14.28 -11.52 -8.39
C THR A 22 14.81 -11.46 -9.83
N ARG A 23 14.90 -12.59 -10.54
CA ARG A 23 15.21 -12.62 -11.98
C ARG A 23 13.99 -12.21 -12.80
N GLU A 24 12.80 -12.63 -12.38
CA GLU A 24 11.50 -12.20 -12.92
C GLU A 24 11.06 -10.88 -12.26
N TYR A 25 11.96 -9.89 -12.23
CA TYR A 25 11.80 -8.68 -11.41
C TYR A 25 10.54 -7.90 -11.76
N GLU A 26 10.10 -7.90 -13.02
CA GLU A 26 8.89 -7.20 -13.45
C GLU A 26 7.65 -7.77 -12.78
N ALA A 27 7.50 -9.10 -12.83
CA ALA A 27 6.42 -9.82 -12.17
C ALA A 27 6.45 -9.63 -10.65
N VAL A 28 7.64 -9.60 -10.04
CA VAL A 28 7.79 -9.34 -8.60
C VAL A 28 7.37 -7.91 -8.24
N ILE A 29 7.79 -6.91 -9.00
CA ILE A 29 7.45 -5.50 -8.74
C ILE A 29 5.95 -5.27 -8.94
N GLU A 30 5.35 -5.78 -10.00
CA GLU A 30 3.90 -5.72 -10.24
C GLU A 30 3.12 -6.41 -9.11
N GLY A 31 3.56 -7.60 -8.71
CA GLY A 31 2.96 -8.31 -7.57
C GLY A 31 3.07 -7.53 -6.26
N CYS A 32 4.20 -6.87 -6.01
CA CYS A 32 4.39 -5.98 -4.85
C CYS A 32 3.41 -4.82 -4.88
N MET A 33 3.16 -4.23 -6.04
CA MET A 33 2.21 -3.13 -6.18
C MET A 33 0.77 -3.59 -5.92
N LEU A 34 0.34 -4.67 -6.56
CA LEU A 34 -1.01 -5.20 -6.38
C LEU A 34 -1.28 -5.60 -4.92
N ALA A 35 -0.34 -6.32 -4.29
CA ALA A 35 -0.46 -6.68 -2.88
C ALA A 35 -0.32 -5.46 -1.95
N GLY A 36 0.58 -4.54 -2.28
CA GLY A 36 0.87 -3.31 -1.53
C GLY A 36 -0.35 -2.41 -1.46
N THR A 37 -1.01 -2.15 -2.58
CA THR A 37 -2.27 -1.39 -2.65
C THR A 37 -3.35 -2.00 -1.76
N HIS A 38 -3.48 -3.34 -1.77
CA HIS A 38 -4.47 -3.98 -0.90
C HIS A 38 -4.12 -3.86 0.59
N TRP A 39 -2.86 -4.07 0.99
CA TRP A 39 -2.46 -3.83 2.38
C TRP A 39 -2.63 -2.37 2.78
N PHE A 40 -2.32 -1.44 1.88
CA PHE A 40 -2.50 -0.02 2.11
C PHE A 40 -3.97 0.32 2.36
N ASN A 41 -4.90 -0.19 1.54
CA ASN A 41 -6.34 -0.04 1.78
C ASN A 41 -6.79 -0.66 3.11
N VAL A 42 -6.23 -1.82 3.53
CA VAL A 42 -6.50 -2.35 4.87
C VAL A 42 -6.14 -1.33 5.95
N ALA A 43 -4.97 -0.69 5.85
CA ALA A 43 -4.56 0.34 6.80
C ALA A 43 -5.51 1.54 6.76
N LEU A 44 -5.80 2.09 5.57
CA LEU A 44 -6.69 3.25 5.41
C LEU A 44 -8.07 3.03 6.03
N HIS A 45 -8.69 1.88 5.75
CA HIS A 45 -10.00 1.55 6.29
C HIS A 45 -9.97 1.32 7.81
N LYS A 46 -8.94 0.63 8.32
CA LYS A 46 -8.83 0.38 9.77
C LYS A 46 -8.56 1.64 10.59
N TYR A 47 -7.78 2.58 10.05
CA TYR A 47 -7.56 3.88 10.67
C TYR A 47 -8.73 4.85 10.47
N GLY A 48 -9.72 4.49 9.63
CA GLY A 48 -10.89 5.33 9.34
C GLY A 48 -10.57 6.56 8.48
N ILE A 49 -9.47 6.52 7.71
CA ILE A 49 -9.07 7.62 6.81
C ILE A 49 -9.98 7.68 5.59
N ASN A 50 -10.27 6.51 4.99
CA ASN A 50 -11.20 6.39 3.88
C ASN A 50 -12.52 5.76 4.35
N PRO A 51 -13.67 6.17 3.78
CA PRO A 51 -14.92 5.45 3.96
C PRO A 51 -14.87 4.07 3.27
N PRO A 52 -15.69 3.09 3.69
CA PRO A 52 -15.69 1.73 3.12
C PRO A 52 -15.89 1.64 1.59
N ALA A 53 -16.52 2.67 0.99
CA ALA A 53 -16.76 2.76 -0.44
C ALA A 53 -15.57 3.33 -1.24
N LYS A 54 -14.50 3.81 -0.57
CA LYS A 54 -13.36 4.47 -1.21
C LYS A 54 -12.08 3.66 -1.03
N ASP A 55 -11.64 3.04 -2.11
CA ASP A 55 -10.35 2.37 -2.19
C ASP A 55 -9.36 3.22 -3.01
N VAL A 56 -8.09 3.15 -2.65
CA VAL A 56 -6.98 3.66 -3.46
C VAL A 56 -6.54 2.57 -4.43
N MET A 57 -6.32 2.94 -5.69
CA MET A 57 -5.82 2.02 -6.72
C MET A 57 -4.29 2.12 -6.86
N HIS A 58 -3.78 3.34 -6.97
CA HIS A 58 -2.37 3.69 -7.09
C HIS A 58 -2.07 4.92 -6.23
N ALA A 59 -0.84 5.03 -5.74
CA ALA A 59 -0.47 6.18 -4.89
C ALA A 59 -0.45 7.49 -5.70
N GLU A 60 -0.17 7.41 -7.00
CA GLU A 60 -0.15 8.55 -7.93
C GLU A 60 -1.54 9.18 -8.17
N TYR A 61 -2.63 8.41 -8.00
CA TYR A 61 -4.00 8.90 -8.20
C TYR A 61 -4.67 9.35 -6.90
N VAL A 62 -3.95 9.37 -5.78
CA VAL A 62 -4.49 9.89 -4.52
C VAL A 62 -4.61 11.41 -4.61
N HIS A 63 -5.83 11.92 -4.47
CA HIS A 63 -6.09 13.37 -4.47
C HIS A 63 -5.19 14.08 -3.43
N PRO A 64 -4.59 15.24 -3.75
CA PRO A 64 -3.62 15.89 -2.86
C PRO A 64 -4.09 16.09 -1.42
N GLY A 65 -5.35 16.50 -1.23
CA GLY A 65 -5.95 16.69 0.09
C GLY A 65 -6.13 15.39 0.91
N ASP A 66 -6.27 14.24 0.26
CA ASP A 66 -6.28 12.94 0.93
C ASP A 66 -4.86 12.47 1.21
N ARG A 67 -3.95 12.73 0.27
CA ARG A 67 -2.53 12.37 0.39
C ARG A 67 -1.89 13.03 1.61
N THR A 68 -2.18 14.30 1.89
CA THR A 68 -1.71 14.99 3.11
C THR A 68 -2.24 14.30 4.38
N ARG A 69 -3.54 13.99 4.45
CA ARG A 69 -4.14 13.31 5.61
C ARG A 69 -3.56 11.93 5.84
N ILE A 70 -3.39 11.17 4.75
CA ILE A 70 -2.74 9.86 4.77
C ILE A 70 -1.31 10.00 5.25
N ASN A 71 -0.54 10.97 4.77
CA ASN A 71 0.86 11.16 5.17
C ASN A 71 1.00 11.51 6.66
N LEU A 72 0.02 12.19 7.26
CA LEU A 72 0.04 12.48 8.70
C LEU A 72 -0.15 11.22 9.57
N VAL A 73 -0.88 10.21 9.08
CA VAL A 73 -1.21 9.00 9.86
C VAL A 73 -0.33 7.80 9.46
N LEU A 74 -0.03 7.67 8.18
CA LEU A 74 0.64 6.52 7.57
C LEU A 74 1.83 6.93 6.68
N PRO A 75 2.75 7.80 7.15
CA PRO A 75 3.83 8.33 6.31
C PRO A 75 4.69 7.22 5.72
N GLN A 76 5.02 6.21 6.53
CA GLN A 76 5.87 5.09 6.11
C GLN A 76 5.18 4.19 5.09
N ALA A 77 3.87 3.94 5.23
CA ALA A 77 3.14 3.10 4.29
C ALA A 77 2.94 3.81 2.95
N LEU A 78 2.63 5.12 2.97
CA LEU A 78 2.52 5.93 1.76
C LEU A 78 3.85 5.98 1.02
N LYS A 79 4.94 6.32 1.71
CA LYS A 79 6.29 6.35 1.13
C LYS A 79 6.68 5.01 0.52
N ALA A 80 6.45 3.90 1.23
CA ALA A 80 6.77 2.57 0.73
C ALA A 80 5.97 2.22 -0.54
N LEU A 81 4.69 2.63 -0.62
CA LEU A 81 3.88 2.42 -1.82
C LEU A 81 4.33 3.29 -3.00
N ASP A 82 4.66 4.57 -2.75
CA ASP A 82 5.23 5.46 -3.77
C ASP A 82 6.53 4.90 -4.36
N GLU A 83 7.40 4.34 -3.52
CA GLU A 83 8.65 3.74 -3.98
C GLU A 83 8.40 2.51 -4.88
N ILE A 84 7.41 1.67 -4.56
CA ILE A 84 7.01 0.55 -5.42
C ILE A 84 6.49 1.06 -6.77
N GLU A 85 5.64 2.10 -6.74
CA GLU A 85 5.12 2.76 -7.95
C GLU A 85 6.25 3.31 -8.84
N ALA A 86 7.23 3.99 -8.23
CA ALA A 86 8.41 4.51 -8.94
C ALA A 86 9.23 3.38 -9.58
N PHE A 87 9.40 2.24 -8.90
CA PHE A 87 10.07 1.08 -9.50
C PHE A 87 9.30 0.50 -10.69
N ARG A 88 7.97 0.54 -10.70
CA ARG A 88 7.18 0.11 -11.87
C ARG A 88 7.43 0.99 -13.08
N ALA A 89 7.36 2.30 -12.89
CA ALA A 89 7.61 3.25 -13.96
C ALA A 89 8.99 3.04 -14.59
N LEU A 90 10.03 2.86 -13.77
CA LEU A 90 11.40 2.76 -14.26
C LEU A 90 11.77 1.36 -14.79
N TYR A 91 11.47 0.30 -14.05
CA TYR A 91 12.00 -1.04 -14.34
C TYR A 91 11.03 -1.94 -15.08
N VAL A 92 9.71 -1.76 -14.89
CA VAL A 92 8.70 -2.56 -15.61
C VAL A 92 8.35 -1.91 -16.94
N ARG A 93 8.08 -0.60 -16.93
CA ARG A 93 7.69 0.14 -18.15
C ARG A 93 8.91 0.69 -18.91
N GLY A 94 9.98 1.05 -18.22
CA GLY A 94 11.17 1.67 -18.81
C GLY A 94 12.27 0.69 -19.27
N ASN A 95 12.14 -0.61 -19.00
CA ASN A 95 13.10 -1.67 -19.40
C ASN A 95 14.57 -1.37 -19.03
N VAL A 96 14.80 -0.77 -17.86
CA VAL A 96 16.14 -0.41 -17.39
C VAL A 96 16.85 -1.62 -16.77
N LYS A 97 18.16 -1.76 -16.99
CA LYS A 97 18.99 -2.81 -16.37
C LYS A 97 18.95 -2.74 -14.83
N ASN A 98 19.31 -3.85 -14.18
CA ASN A 98 19.37 -3.99 -12.70
C ASN A 98 18.02 -4.08 -11.97
N GLY A 99 16.93 -4.44 -12.65
CA GLY A 99 15.61 -4.60 -12.03
C GLY A 99 15.56 -5.57 -10.84
N GLY A 100 16.43 -6.57 -10.78
CA GLY A 100 16.50 -7.49 -9.63
C GLY A 100 16.82 -6.81 -8.29
N ARG A 101 17.55 -5.68 -8.29
CA ARG A 101 17.77 -4.89 -7.07
C ARG A 101 16.47 -4.16 -6.67
N ALA A 102 15.76 -3.60 -7.63
CA ALA A 102 14.48 -2.93 -7.42
C ALA A 102 13.42 -3.91 -6.90
N ALA A 103 13.35 -5.14 -7.44
CA ALA A 103 12.47 -6.18 -6.92
C ALA A 103 12.73 -6.52 -5.44
N ARG A 104 14.00 -6.60 -5.01
CA ARG A 104 14.33 -6.78 -3.58
C ARG A 104 13.85 -5.62 -2.71
N HIS A 105 13.96 -4.39 -3.21
CA HIS A 105 13.49 -3.21 -2.49
C HIS A 105 11.96 -3.17 -2.43
N ALA A 106 11.27 -3.49 -3.53
CA ALA A 106 9.82 -3.60 -3.57
C ALA A 106 9.28 -4.62 -2.57
N LEU A 107 9.94 -5.78 -2.43
CA LEU A 107 9.59 -6.79 -1.42
C LEU A 107 9.74 -6.27 0.02
N LYS A 108 10.79 -5.51 0.31
CA LYS A 108 10.97 -4.87 1.62
C LYS A 108 9.88 -3.84 1.90
N ASN A 109 9.54 -3.03 0.90
CA ASN A 109 8.46 -2.03 1.01
C ASN A 109 7.09 -2.69 1.20
N LEU A 110 6.81 -3.79 0.50
CA LEU A 110 5.60 -4.58 0.73
C LEU A 110 5.50 -5.08 2.18
N ASP A 111 6.61 -5.56 2.76
CA ASP A 111 6.63 -6.01 4.16
C ASP A 111 6.37 -4.86 5.15
N ILE A 112 6.90 -3.67 4.88
CA ILE A 112 6.61 -2.44 5.66
C ILE A 112 5.12 -2.15 5.63
N ILE A 113 4.51 -2.06 4.44
CA ILE A 113 3.07 -1.75 4.30
C ILE A 113 2.22 -2.81 5.01
N LYS A 114 2.56 -4.09 4.85
CA LYS A 114 1.88 -5.21 5.51
C LYS A 114 1.94 -5.09 7.02
N LYS A 115 3.11 -4.85 7.62
CA LYS A 115 3.28 -4.71 9.07
C LYS A 115 2.42 -3.57 9.62
N ILE A 116 2.43 -2.42 8.95
CA ILE A 116 1.60 -1.26 9.32
C ILE A 116 0.10 -1.62 9.24
N ALA A 117 -0.34 -2.25 8.16
CA ALA A 117 -1.73 -2.66 7.99
C ALA A 117 -2.22 -3.70 9.01
N GLN A 118 -1.32 -4.59 9.45
CA GLN A 118 -1.59 -5.57 10.49
C GLN A 118 -1.70 -4.91 11.87
N GLY A 119 -0.83 -3.93 12.16
CA GLY A 119 -0.86 -3.14 13.39
C GLY A 119 -1.95 -2.06 13.45
N ALA A 120 -2.59 -1.75 12.32
CA ALA A 120 -3.58 -0.68 12.20
C ALA A 120 -4.78 -0.87 13.13
N ARG A 121 -5.17 0.23 13.78
CA ARG A 121 -6.31 0.35 14.70
C ARG A 121 -7.03 1.67 14.40
N ALA A 122 -8.32 1.77 14.74
CA ALA A 122 -9.04 3.01 14.57
C ALA A 122 -8.35 4.14 15.33
N ILE A 123 -8.20 5.31 14.70
CA ILE A 123 -7.87 6.53 15.42
C ILE A 123 -9.06 6.79 16.35
N ASN A 124 -8.83 6.81 17.66
CA ASN A 124 -9.86 7.23 18.60
C ASN A 124 -10.35 8.61 18.17
N LYS A 125 -11.57 8.68 17.63
CA LYS A 125 -12.25 9.96 17.46
C LYS A 125 -12.43 10.47 18.89
N GLY A 126 -11.66 11.49 19.26
CA GLY A 126 -11.91 12.21 20.51
C GLY A 126 -13.40 12.48 20.61
N LYS A 127 -13.99 12.20 21.78
CA LYS A 127 -15.39 12.50 22.07
C LYS A 127 -15.70 13.88 21.47
N GLY A 128 -16.72 13.91 20.61
CA GLY A 128 -17.08 15.11 19.88
C GLY A 128 -17.12 16.32 20.82
N ALA A 129 -16.61 17.45 20.35
CA ALA A 129 -16.87 18.72 20.99
C ALA A 129 -18.38 18.79 21.26
N SER A 130 -18.76 18.81 22.55
CA SER A 130 -20.12 19.12 22.96
C SER A 130 -20.52 20.43 22.28
N PRO A 131 -21.75 20.55 21.76
CA PRO A 131 -22.22 21.86 21.32
C PRO A 131 -22.11 22.81 22.52
N MET A 132 -21.40 23.93 22.32
CA MET A 132 -21.39 25.02 23.28
C MET A 132 -22.82 25.53 23.46
N PRO A 133 -23.17 25.95 24.69
CA PRO A 133 -24.54 26.32 25.07
C PRO A 133 -25.09 27.51 24.27
#